data_AF-A0A7V5UL24-F1
#
_entry.id   AF-A0A7V5UL24-F1
#
_cell.length_a   1.000
_cell.length_b   1.000
_cell.length_c   1.000
_cell.angle_alpha   90.00
_cell.angle_beta   90.00
_cell.angle_gamma   90.00
#
_symmetry.space_group_name_H-M   'P 1'
#
loop_
_entity.id
_entity.type
_entity.pdbx_description
1 polymer ?
#
loop_
_entity_poly.entity_id
_entity_poly.type
_entity_poly.pdbx_seq_one_letter_code
_entity_poly.pdbx_strand_id
1 'polypeptide(L)'
;MATFHGTTILTVRHQGKVAMGGDGQVTLGSTVMKADAVKIRRLAEGRVLCGFAGATADAFALLERFEGKLKDYPANLTRAATELAKEWRTDRALRRLEALMTVADDRYVLLISGTGDIIQPSDGVLGIGSGGQFALAAARALLRAKPELTAAEIVQQAMEIAAEIDVYTNERLIVEEIECRSCHPHPRWRISTKRSRREKSSRRST
;
A
#
# COMPACT_ATOMS: atom_id res chain seq x y z
N MET A 1 10.09 -6.95 26.25
CA MET A 1 9.57 -8.00 25.35
C MET A 1 10.32 -7.87 24.03
N ALA A 2 10.66 -8.98 23.37
CA ALA A 2 11.30 -8.95 22.06
C ALA A 2 10.31 -8.42 21.00
N THR A 3 10.76 -7.47 20.19
CA THR A 3 9.95 -6.83 19.14
C THR A 3 9.87 -7.75 17.91
N PHE A 4 8.68 -7.84 17.31
CA PHE A 4 8.52 -8.49 16.01
C PHE A 4 8.80 -7.49 14.89
N HIS A 5 9.70 -7.87 13.98
CA HIS A 5 9.90 -7.17 12.71
C HIS A 5 9.20 -7.97 11.61
N GLY A 6 8.32 -7.29 10.88
CA GLY A 6 7.51 -7.88 9.83
C GLY A 6 8.09 -7.64 8.45
N THR A 7 7.70 -8.50 7.53
CA THR A 7 7.97 -8.40 6.08
C THR A 7 7.77 -6.99 5.53
N THR A 8 8.58 -6.65 4.54
CA THR A 8 8.47 -5.49 3.68
C THR A 8 7.49 -5.77 2.55
N ILE A 9 6.64 -4.79 2.25
CA ILE A 9 5.71 -4.86 1.12
C ILE A 9 5.79 -3.56 0.34
N LEU A 10 5.89 -3.67 -0.97
CA LEU A 10 5.93 -2.56 -1.91
C LEU A 10 4.82 -2.73 -2.94
N THR A 11 4.05 -1.67 -3.19
CA THR A 11 3.09 -1.59 -4.29
C THR A 11 3.52 -0.50 -5.25
N VAL A 12 3.51 -0.81 -6.55
CA VAL A 12 3.83 0.12 -7.64
C VAL A 12 2.71 0.06 -8.67
N ARG A 13 2.13 1.21 -8.97
CA ARG A 13 1.27 1.39 -10.14
C ARG A 13 2.05 2.07 -11.25
N HIS A 14 2.21 1.39 -12.38
CA HIS A 14 2.99 1.89 -13.51
C HIS A 14 2.49 1.29 -14.83
N GLN A 15 2.49 2.10 -15.89
CA GLN A 15 2.12 1.69 -17.27
C GLN A 15 0.87 0.80 -17.40
N GLY A 16 -0.22 1.17 -16.72
CA GLY A 16 -1.46 0.40 -16.82
C GLY A 16 -1.45 -0.94 -16.10
N LYS A 17 -0.51 -1.14 -15.17
CA LYS A 17 -0.49 -2.27 -14.26
C LYS A 17 -0.29 -1.83 -12.81
N VAL A 18 -0.72 -2.68 -11.88
CA VAL A 18 -0.37 -2.59 -10.45
C VAL A 18 0.33 -3.88 -10.07
N ALA A 19 1.55 -3.75 -9.56
CA ALA A 19 2.29 -4.83 -8.95
C ALA A 19 2.42 -4.61 -7.44
N MET A 20 2.29 -5.68 -6.67
CA MET A 20 2.54 -5.71 -5.23
C MET A 20 3.53 -6.83 -4.95
N GLY A 21 4.65 -6.49 -4.32
CA GLY A 21 5.68 -7.44 -3.93
C GLY A 21 5.97 -7.39 -2.45
N GLY A 22 6.42 -8.51 -1.91
CA GLY A 22 6.75 -8.63 -0.50
C GLY A 22 7.75 -9.73 -0.26
N ASP A 23 8.61 -9.51 0.75
CA ASP A 23 9.57 -10.52 1.18
C ASP A 23 8.96 -11.48 2.20
N GLY A 24 9.74 -12.51 2.55
CA GLY A 24 9.30 -13.57 3.45
C GLY A 24 9.87 -13.51 4.87
N GLN A 25 10.72 -12.55 5.20
CA GLN A 25 11.40 -12.54 6.49
C GLN A 25 10.47 -12.14 7.65
N VAL A 26 10.47 -12.97 8.69
CA VAL A 26 9.85 -12.68 9.98
C VAL A 26 10.92 -12.82 11.04
N THR A 27 11.19 -11.73 11.76
CA THR A 27 12.27 -11.66 12.75
C THR A 27 11.70 -11.36 14.13
N LEU A 28 12.17 -12.08 15.15
CA LEU A 28 11.85 -11.82 16.55
C LEU A 28 13.13 -11.37 17.26
N GLY A 29 13.16 -10.09 17.67
CA GLY A 29 14.40 -9.46 18.11
C GLY A 29 15.44 -9.50 16.98
N SER A 30 16.54 -10.23 17.19
CA SER A 30 17.62 -10.41 16.22
C SER A 30 17.60 -11.78 15.53
N THR A 31 16.58 -12.61 15.77
CA THR A 31 16.54 -13.99 15.26
C THR A 31 15.50 -14.12 14.15
N VAL A 32 15.93 -14.61 12.98
CA VAL A 32 15.03 -14.94 11.86
C VAL A 32 14.24 -16.19 12.23
N MET A 33 12.91 -16.04 12.33
CA MET A 33 11.99 -17.11 12.71
C MET A 33 11.44 -17.84 11.48
N LYS A 34 11.22 -17.11 10.38
CA LYS A 34 10.74 -17.63 9.10
C LYS A 34 11.31 -16.77 7.98
N ALA A 35 11.66 -17.37 6.85
CA ALA A 35 12.27 -16.67 5.71
C ALA A 35 11.33 -16.54 4.50
N ASP A 36 10.21 -17.27 4.49
CA ASP A 36 9.32 -17.51 3.34
C ASP A 36 7.85 -17.22 3.72
N ALA A 37 7.59 -16.23 4.55
CA ALA A 37 6.22 -15.78 4.82
C ALA A 37 5.58 -15.19 3.57
N VAL A 38 4.27 -15.39 3.40
CA VAL A 38 3.51 -14.80 2.29
C VAL A 38 2.41 -13.93 2.86
N LYS A 39 2.61 -12.61 2.85
CA LYS A 39 1.66 -11.62 3.39
C LYS A 39 0.95 -10.80 2.31
N ILE A 40 0.99 -11.28 1.07
CA ILE A 40 0.19 -10.76 -0.04
C ILE A 40 -0.95 -11.73 -0.31
N ARG A 41 -2.13 -11.18 -0.58
CA ARG A 41 -3.35 -11.92 -0.89
C ARG A 41 -4.11 -11.24 -2.02
N ARG A 42 -4.73 -12.06 -2.86
CA ARG A 42 -5.71 -11.65 -3.86
C ARG A 42 -7.10 -11.72 -3.25
N LEU A 43 -7.84 -10.63 -3.32
CA LEU A 43 -9.21 -10.50 -2.82
C LEU A 43 -10.16 -10.15 -3.98
N ALA A 44 -11.48 -10.21 -3.70
CA ALA A 44 -12.53 -9.86 -4.66
C ALA A 44 -12.36 -10.55 -6.03
N GLU A 45 -12.17 -11.87 -6.01
CA GLU A 45 -11.95 -12.72 -7.21
C GLU A 45 -10.70 -12.30 -8.00
N GLY A 46 -9.64 -11.89 -7.30
CA GLY A 46 -8.37 -11.53 -7.92
C GLY A 46 -8.26 -10.10 -8.43
N ARG A 47 -9.30 -9.28 -8.25
CA ARG A 47 -9.33 -7.87 -8.67
C ARG A 47 -8.63 -6.91 -7.71
N VAL A 48 -8.41 -7.32 -6.47
CA VAL A 48 -7.78 -6.50 -5.43
C VAL A 48 -6.55 -7.23 -4.91
N LEU A 49 -5.40 -6.54 -4.91
CA LEU A 49 -4.21 -6.97 -4.20
C LEU A 49 -4.24 -6.38 -2.78
N CYS A 50 -3.93 -7.20 -1.79
CA CYS A 50 -3.86 -6.80 -0.40
C CYS A 50 -2.55 -7.29 0.22
N GLY A 51 -1.82 -6.38 0.86
CA GLY A 51 -0.57 -6.64 1.56
C GLY A 51 -0.66 -6.15 3.00
N PHE A 52 0.00 -6.83 3.91
CA PHE A 52 -0.02 -6.49 5.33
C PHE A 52 1.34 -6.56 6.01
N ALA A 53 1.68 -5.50 6.76
CA ALA A 53 2.86 -5.45 7.61
C ALA A 53 2.43 -5.44 9.08
N GLY A 54 2.69 -6.55 9.78
CA GLY A 54 2.31 -6.75 11.19
C GLY A 54 2.24 -8.22 11.57
N ALA A 55 1.62 -8.51 12.71
CA ALA A 55 1.43 -9.88 13.20
C ALA A 55 0.43 -10.66 12.32
N THR A 56 0.68 -11.96 12.13
CA THR A 56 -0.15 -12.79 11.23
C THR A 56 -1.62 -12.89 11.68
N ALA A 57 -1.88 -12.94 12.99
CA ALA A 57 -3.25 -13.00 13.51
C ALA A 57 -4.06 -11.73 13.17
N ASP A 58 -3.43 -10.57 13.33
CA ASP A 58 -3.99 -9.27 12.99
C ASP A 58 -4.34 -9.20 11.49
N ALA A 59 -3.45 -9.73 10.64
CA ALA A 59 -3.65 -9.79 9.20
C ALA A 59 -4.93 -10.58 8.85
N PHE A 60 -5.10 -11.77 9.42
CA PHE A 60 -6.27 -12.60 9.14
C PHE A 60 -7.59 -11.93 9.57
N ALA A 61 -7.61 -11.33 10.76
CA ALA A 61 -8.80 -10.63 11.26
C ALA A 61 -9.19 -9.44 10.37
N LEU A 62 -8.22 -8.69 9.86
CA LEU A 62 -8.46 -7.54 8.98
C LEU A 62 -8.85 -7.97 7.56
N LEU A 63 -8.23 -9.03 7.04
CA LEU A 63 -8.54 -9.58 5.73
C LEU A 63 -9.99 -10.07 5.66
N GLU A 64 -10.43 -10.85 6.64
CA GLU A 64 -11.81 -11.37 6.69
C GLU A 64 -12.84 -10.24 6.69
N ARG A 65 -12.62 -9.22 7.52
CA ARG A 65 -13.50 -8.04 7.57
C ARG A 65 -13.46 -7.23 6.29
N PHE A 66 -12.28 -7.08 5.70
CA PHE A 66 -12.13 -6.35 4.45
C PHE A 66 -12.79 -7.06 3.27
N GLU A 67 -12.70 -8.38 3.19
CA GLU A 67 -13.47 -9.18 2.23
C GLU A 67 -14.98 -8.96 2.41
N GLY A 68 -15.46 -8.91 3.65
CA GLY A 68 -16.84 -8.52 3.95
C GLY A 68 -17.20 -7.16 3.36
N LYS A 69 -16.37 -6.12 3.59
CA LYS A 69 -16.59 -4.79 3.00
C LYS A 69 -16.53 -4.76 1.48
N LEU A 70 -15.65 -5.56 0.87
CA LEU A 70 -15.58 -5.67 -0.59
C LEU A 70 -16.84 -6.34 -1.18
N LYS A 71 -17.48 -7.27 -0.44
CA LYS A 71 -18.78 -7.86 -0.81
C LYS A 71 -19.92 -6.85 -0.65
N ASP A 72 -19.93 -6.07 0.43
CA ASP A 72 -20.94 -5.04 0.67
C ASP A 72 -20.87 -3.88 -0.35
N TYR A 73 -19.65 -3.55 -0.79
CA TYR A 73 -19.36 -2.43 -1.69
C TYR A 73 -18.59 -2.89 -2.94
N PRO A 74 -19.23 -3.68 -3.83
CA PRO A 74 -18.55 -4.25 -4.98
C PRO A 74 -18.03 -3.15 -5.92
N ALA A 75 -16.80 -3.34 -6.40
CA ALA A 75 -16.10 -2.40 -7.30
C ALA A 75 -15.87 -0.98 -6.73
N ASN A 76 -16.00 -0.79 -5.41
CA ASN A 76 -15.72 0.49 -4.76
C ASN A 76 -14.70 0.32 -3.63
N LEU A 77 -13.42 0.16 -4.01
CA LEU A 77 -12.32 -0.03 -3.06
C LEU A 77 -12.23 1.09 -2.03
N THR A 78 -12.38 2.34 -2.45
CA THR A 78 -12.30 3.51 -1.54
C THR A 78 -13.39 3.47 -0.46
N ARG A 79 -14.62 3.08 -0.82
CA ARG A 79 -15.71 2.91 0.13
C ARG A 79 -15.48 1.73 1.06
N ALA A 80 -15.09 0.57 0.53
CA ALA A 80 -14.79 -0.60 1.33
C ALA A 80 -13.66 -0.31 2.35
N ALA A 81 -12.60 0.37 1.90
CA ALA A 81 -11.49 0.82 2.74
C ALA A 81 -11.96 1.79 3.84
N THR A 82 -12.87 2.71 3.49
CA THR A 82 -13.45 3.67 4.45
C THR A 82 -14.26 3.00 5.54
N GLU A 83 -15.08 2.03 5.17
CA GLU A 83 -15.89 1.30 6.15
C GLU A 83 -15.03 0.38 7.03
N LEU A 84 -13.98 -0.23 6.48
CA LEU A 84 -13.00 -0.97 7.27
C LEU A 84 -12.27 -0.04 8.26
N ALA A 85 -11.76 1.11 7.80
CA ALA A 85 -11.01 2.04 8.66
C ALA A 85 -11.87 2.55 9.83
N LYS A 86 -13.16 2.83 9.58
CA LYS A 86 -14.12 3.17 10.64
C LYS A 86 -14.27 2.02 11.63
N GLU A 87 -14.52 0.81 11.14
CA GLU A 87 -14.69 -0.38 11.97
C GLU A 87 -13.43 -0.65 12.82
N TRP A 88 -12.26 -0.63 12.20
CA TRP A 88 -10.96 -0.80 12.85
C TRP A 88 -10.76 0.19 14.00
N ARG A 89 -11.07 1.48 13.77
CA ARG A 89 -10.96 2.52 14.80
C ARG A 89 -11.95 2.35 15.96
N THR A 90 -13.16 1.85 15.68
CA THR A 90 -14.24 1.73 16.67
C THR A 90 -14.20 0.43 17.47
N ASP A 91 -13.74 -0.66 16.87
CA ASP A 91 -13.67 -1.98 17.50
C ASP A 91 -12.56 -1.99 18.58
N ARG A 92 -12.94 -2.41 19.80
CA ARG A 92 -12.06 -2.41 20.97
C ARG A 92 -10.85 -3.33 20.79
N ALA A 93 -10.99 -4.42 20.06
CA ALA A 93 -9.91 -5.36 19.79
C ALA A 93 -9.01 -4.84 18.67
N LEU A 94 -9.61 -4.37 17.55
CA LEU A 94 -8.84 -3.98 16.37
C LEU A 94 -8.01 -2.71 16.57
N ARG A 95 -8.49 -1.72 17.33
CA ARG A 95 -7.76 -0.44 17.52
C ARG A 95 -6.39 -0.58 18.21
N ARG A 96 -6.09 -1.75 18.77
CA ARG A 96 -4.80 -2.06 19.43
C ARG A 96 -3.79 -2.66 18.47
N LEU A 97 -4.21 -3.01 17.25
CA LEU A 97 -3.32 -3.57 16.25
C LEU A 97 -2.41 -2.46 15.71
N GLU A 98 -1.11 -2.69 15.75
CA GLU A 98 -0.09 -1.73 15.26
C GLU A 98 0.18 -1.86 13.76
N ALA A 99 -0.64 -2.65 13.08
CA ALA A 99 -0.35 -3.06 11.73
C ALA A 99 -0.78 -2.05 10.67
N LEU A 100 -0.11 -2.14 9.52
CA LEU A 100 -0.42 -1.39 8.32
C LEU A 100 -0.89 -2.34 7.22
N MET A 101 -1.93 -1.93 6.51
CA MET A 101 -2.47 -2.69 5.37
C MET A 101 -2.41 -1.83 4.12
N THR A 102 -1.87 -2.39 3.04
CA THR A 102 -1.95 -1.79 1.70
C THR A 102 -2.92 -2.57 0.84
N VAL A 103 -3.79 -1.86 0.12
CA VAL A 103 -4.77 -2.47 -0.78
C VAL A 103 -4.75 -1.73 -2.11
N ALA A 104 -4.86 -2.47 -3.20
CA ALA A 104 -4.86 -1.89 -4.53
C ALA A 104 -5.80 -2.62 -5.49
N ASP A 105 -6.52 -1.85 -6.30
CA ASP A 105 -7.31 -2.33 -7.43
C ASP A 105 -6.81 -1.70 -8.75
N ASP A 106 -7.60 -1.80 -9.80
CA ASP A 106 -7.30 -1.26 -11.13
C ASP A 106 -7.31 0.28 -11.21
N ARG A 107 -7.56 0.98 -10.09
CA ARG A 107 -7.72 2.45 -10.01
C ARG A 107 -6.98 3.09 -8.85
N TYR A 108 -6.95 2.46 -7.69
CA TYR A 108 -6.51 3.03 -6.43
C TYR A 108 -5.46 2.15 -5.78
N VAL A 109 -4.49 2.79 -5.13
CA VAL A 109 -3.54 2.19 -4.19
C VAL A 109 -3.74 2.92 -2.88
N LEU A 110 -4.08 2.21 -1.81
CA LEU A 110 -4.45 2.78 -0.52
C LEU A 110 -3.62 2.16 0.60
N LEU A 111 -3.19 2.99 1.55
CA LEU A 111 -2.75 2.60 2.88
C LEU A 111 -3.94 2.71 3.82
N ILE A 112 -4.14 1.72 4.68
CA ILE A 112 -5.13 1.72 5.77
C ILE A 112 -4.39 1.41 7.07
N SER A 113 -4.66 2.20 8.11
CA SER A 113 -4.07 2.03 9.44
C SER A 113 -5.14 1.91 10.54
N GLY A 114 -4.72 1.38 11.70
CA GLY A 114 -5.58 1.26 12.89
C GLY A 114 -6.00 2.59 13.53
N THR A 115 -5.36 3.70 13.17
CA THR A 115 -5.80 5.07 13.54
C THR A 115 -7.03 5.53 12.76
N GLY A 116 -7.43 4.76 11.73
CA GLY A 116 -8.52 5.09 10.82
C GLY A 116 -8.10 5.98 9.65
N ASP A 117 -6.80 6.09 9.38
CA ASP A 117 -6.29 6.87 8.25
C ASP A 117 -6.36 6.05 6.96
N ILE A 118 -6.67 6.75 5.86
CA ILE A 118 -6.70 6.19 4.51
C ILE A 118 -5.89 7.12 3.63
N ILE A 119 -4.78 6.62 3.11
CA ILE A 119 -3.81 7.45 2.39
C ILE A 119 -3.61 6.87 0.99
N GLN A 120 -3.83 7.71 -0.02
CA GLN A 120 -3.50 7.41 -1.40
C GLN A 120 -2.23 8.18 -1.80
N PRO A 121 -1.14 7.49 -2.19
CA PRO A 121 0.05 8.16 -2.70
C PRO A 121 -0.24 8.80 -4.06
N SER A 122 0.30 10.00 -4.28
CA SER A 122 0.10 10.76 -5.53
C SER A 122 0.85 10.16 -6.71
N ASP A 123 1.96 9.46 -6.46
CA ASP A 123 2.81 8.81 -7.44
C ASP A 123 2.45 7.33 -7.67
N GLY A 124 1.48 6.79 -6.93
CA GLY A 124 1.07 5.40 -7.05
C GLY A 124 2.08 4.39 -6.50
N VAL A 125 3.01 4.84 -5.64
CA VAL A 125 4.01 3.97 -4.99
C VAL A 125 3.79 3.98 -3.48
N LEU A 126 3.76 2.79 -2.87
CA LEU A 126 3.48 2.63 -1.45
C LEU A 126 4.34 1.50 -0.87
N GLY A 127 5.16 1.82 0.12
CA GLY A 127 5.95 0.84 0.87
C GLY A 127 5.53 0.79 2.35
N ILE A 128 5.39 -0.42 2.90
CA ILE A 128 5.16 -0.69 4.33
C ILE A 128 6.10 -1.79 4.83
N GLY A 129 6.17 -1.99 6.14
CA GLY A 129 7.06 -2.98 6.76
C GLY A 129 8.46 -2.44 7.03
N SER A 130 9.35 -3.30 7.51
CA SER A 130 10.66 -2.92 8.04
C SER A 130 11.53 -2.18 7.02
N GLY A 131 11.62 -2.70 5.79
CA GLY A 131 12.37 -2.12 4.69
C GLY A 131 11.54 -1.24 3.75
N GLY A 132 10.29 -0.92 4.11
CA GLY A 132 9.34 -0.25 3.22
C GLY A 132 9.81 1.10 2.68
N GLN A 133 10.58 1.87 3.47
CA GLN A 133 11.12 3.15 3.03
C GLN A 133 12.28 3.01 2.05
N PHE A 134 13.12 1.97 2.18
CA PHE A 134 14.19 1.69 1.23
C PHE A 134 13.61 1.25 -0.11
N ALA A 135 12.65 0.32 -0.08
CA ALA A 135 11.93 -0.13 -1.27
C ALA A 135 11.20 1.03 -1.96
N LEU A 136 10.53 1.90 -1.19
CA LEU A 136 9.86 3.10 -1.71
C LEU A 136 10.82 4.06 -2.41
N ALA A 137 11.98 4.33 -1.80
CA ALA A 137 12.99 5.21 -2.37
C ALA A 137 13.57 4.63 -3.67
N ALA A 138 13.91 3.34 -3.67
CA ALA A 138 14.42 2.62 -4.83
C ALA A 138 13.41 2.60 -5.98
N ALA A 139 12.15 2.25 -5.72
CA ALA A 139 11.09 2.23 -6.72
C ALA A 139 10.88 3.61 -7.37
N ARG A 140 10.88 4.68 -6.57
CA ARG A 140 10.77 6.06 -7.08
C ARG A 140 11.96 6.47 -7.94
N ALA A 141 13.16 6.00 -7.62
CA ALA A 141 14.35 6.25 -8.43
C ALA A 141 14.25 5.49 -9.76
N LEU A 142 13.88 4.21 -9.73
CA LEU A 142 13.70 3.37 -10.92
C LEU A 142 12.63 3.93 -11.86
N LEU A 143 11.48 4.37 -11.34
CA LEU A 143 10.44 5.02 -12.14
C LEU A 143 10.92 6.27 -12.91
N ARG A 144 11.90 6.99 -12.37
CA ARG A 144 12.47 8.20 -13.00
C ARG A 144 13.58 7.86 -13.98
N ALA A 145 14.44 6.92 -13.63
CA ALA A 145 15.66 6.60 -14.38
C ALA A 145 15.43 5.55 -15.47
N LYS A 146 14.47 4.65 -15.28
CA LYS A 146 14.16 3.50 -16.15
C LYS A 146 12.64 3.36 -16.37
N PRO A 147 11.98 4.36 -16.98
CA PRO A 147 10.53 4.37 -17.15
C PRO A 147 10.00 3.20 -18.01
N GLU A 148 10.85 2.53 -18.79
CA GLU A 148 10.56 1.38 -19.62
C GLU A 148 10.30 0.08 -18.84
N LEU A 149 10.76 -0.01 -17.58
CA LEU A 149 10.50 -1.17 -16.75
C LEU A 149 9.00 -1.32 -16.47
N THR A 150 8.54 -2.57 -16.39
CA THR A 150 7.18 -2.91 -15.96
C THR A 150 7.00 -2.68 -14.46
N ALA A 151 5.74 -2.59 -14.00
CA ALA A 151 5.44 -2.46 -12.57
C ALA A 151 6.07 -3.61 -11.73
N ALA A 152 5.98 -4.85 -12.21
CA ALA A 152 6.58 -6.01 -11.55
C ALA A 152 8.12 -5.95 -11.49
N GLU A 153 8.79 -5.55 -12.57
CA GLU A 153 10.26 -5.42 -12.58
C GLU A 153 10.74 -4.31 -11.63
N ILE A 154 10.01 -3.20 -11.53
CA ILE A 154 10.32 -2.13 -10.58
C ILE A 154 10.18 -2.64 -9.16
N VAL A 155 9.09 -3.36 -8.85
CA VAL A 155 8.88 -3.96 -7.53
C VAL A 155 10.02 -4.92 -7.18
N GLN A 156 10.36 -5.83 -8.11
CA GLN A 156 11.43 -6.80 -7.93
C GLN A 156 12.77 -6.12 -7.59
N GLN A 157 13.25 -5.22 -8.46
CA GLN A 157 14.55 -4.55 -8.27
C GLN A 157 14.56 -3.64 -7.02
N ALA A 158 13.44 -2.97 -6.71
CA ALA A 158 13.36 -2.11 -5.53
C ALA A 158 13.38 -2.90 -4.22
N MET A 159 12.76 -4.08 -4.21
CA MET A 159 12.77 -4.97 -3.06
C MET A 159 14.13 -5.65 -2.86
N GLU A 160 14.84 -6.00 -3.94
CA GLU A 160 16.24 -6.47 -3.87
C GLU A 160 17.15 -5.42 -3.21
N ILE A 161 17.06 -4.15 -3.64
CA ILE A 161 17.79 -3.05 -3.00
C ILE A 161 17.42 -2.90 -1.52
N ALA A 162 16.15 -3.11 -1.16
CA ALA A 162 15.73 -3.07 0.23
C ALA A 162 16.36 -4.21 1.06
N ALA A 163 16.46 -5.41 0.49
CA ALA A 163 17.08 -6.57 1.14
C ALA A 163 18.61 -6.42 1.33
N GLU A 164 19.28 -5.66 0.46
CA GLU A 164 20.70 -5.34 0.62
C GLU A 164 20.99 -4.38 1.79
N ILE A 165 19.97 -3.62 2.24
CA ILE A 165 20.13 -2.54 3.22
C ILE A 165 19.47 -2.88 4.56
N ASP A 166 18.22 -3.35 4.53
CA ASP A 166 17.44 -3.63 5.72
C ASP A 166 17.66 -5.05 6.23
N VAL A 167 18.21 -5.18 7.43
CA VAL A 167 18.49 -6.47 8.07
C VAL A 167 17.24 -7.32 8.35
N TYR A 168 16.05 -6.74 8.21
CA TYR A 168 14.75 -7.40 8.41
C TYR A 168 14.01 -7.73 7.10
N THR A 169 14.64 -7.50 5.94
CA THR A 169 14.09 -7.80 4.62
C THR A 169 15.02 -8.78 3.90
N ASN A 170 14.48 -9.81 3.24
CA ASN A 170 15.28 -10.75 2.46
C ASN A 170 14.94 -10.80 0.96
N GLU A 171 15.71 -11.58 0.21
CA GLU A 171 15.56 -11.78 -1.24
C GLU A 171 14.45 -12.79 -1.61
N ARG A 172 13.74 -13.39 -0.64
CA ARG A 172 12.66 -14.34 -0.93
C ARG A 172 11.38 -13.59 -1.22
N LEU A 173 11.31 -13.10 -2.45
CA LEU A 173 10.26 -12.20 -2.92
C LEU A 173 9.13 -12.96 -3.61
N ILE A 174 7.90 -12.50 -3.36
CA ILE A 174 6.72 -12.84 -4.15
C ILE A 174 6.18 -11.56 -4.74
N VAL A 175 5.85 -11.57 -6.03
CA VAL A 175 5.27 -10.44 -6.74
C VAL A 175 3.96 -10.87 -7.38
N GLU A 176 2.89 -10.14 -7.08
CA GLU A 176 1.55 -10.31 -7.65
C GLU A 176 1.20 -9.09 -8.50
N GLU A 177 0.55 -9.32 -9.64
CA GLU A 177 0.19 -8.25 -10.58
C GLU A 177 -1.30 -8.29 -10.97
N ILE A 178 -1.88 -7.12 -11.20
CA ILE A 178 -3.20 -6.93 -11.81
C ILE A 178 -3.16 -5.84 -12.88
N GLU A 179 -4.07 -5.92 -13.84
CA GLU A 179 -4.29 -4.87 -14.84
C GLU A 179 -4.90 -3.61 -14.20
N CYS A 180 -4.51 -2.43 -14.69
CA CYS A 180 -4.97 -1.12 -14.22
C CYS A 180 -5.72 -0.36 -15.32
N ARG A 181 -7.03 -0.16 -15.14
CA ARG A 181 -7.92 0.47 -16.13
C ARG A 181 -7.77 1.99 -16.21
N SER A 182 -7.18 2.64 -15.20
CA SER A 182 -6.95 4.08 -15.22
C SER A 182 -5.46 4.43 -15.28
N CYS A 183 -4.87 4.40 -16.47
CA CYS A 183 -3.46 4.78 -16.71
C CYS A 183 -3.20 6.30 -16.63
N HIS A 184 -4.15 7.10 -16.16
CA HIS A 184 -3.98 8.54 -16.13
C HIS A 184 -3.14 8.91 -14.89
N PRO A 185 -2.08 9.74 -15.03
CA PRO A 185 -1.49 10.38 -13.88
C PRO A 185 -2.62 11.10 -13.15
N HIS A 186 -2.81 10.76 -11.86
CA HIS A 186 -3.94 11.27 -11.10
C HIS A 186 -3.99 12.79 -11.27
N PRO A 187 -5.12 13.38 -11.70
CA PRO A 187 -5.21 14.83 -11.73
C PRO A 187 -4.91 15.28 -10.31
N ARG A 188 -3.87 16.11 -10.14
CA ARG A 188 -3.53 16.81 -8.90
C ARG A 188 -4.82 17.05 -8.15
N TRP A 189 -4.98 16.42 -6.98
CA TRP A 189 -6.08 16.69 -6.07
C TRP A 189 -6.15 18.22 -5.91
N ARG A 190 -7.06 18.88 -6.64
CA ARG A 190 -7.31 20.31 -6.50
C ARG A 190 -8.02 20.42 -5.17
N ILE A 191 -7.25 20.57 -4.10
CA ILE A 191 -7.76 21.13 -2.86
C ILE A 191 -8.39 22.46 -3.29
N SER A 192 -9.71 22.55 -3.25
CA SER A 192 -10.42 23.79 -3.50
C SER A 192 -10.12 24.73 -2.33
N THR A 193 -8.95 25.35 -2.33
CA THR A 193 -8.76 26.54 -1.52
C THR A 193 -9.69 27.59 -2.11
N LYS A 194 -10.70 28.00 -1.34
CA LYS A 194 -11.66 29.08 -1.65
C LYS A 194 -10.99 30.46 -1.89
N ARG A 195 -9.68 30.53 -2.15
CA ARG A 195 -8.90 31.76 -2.26
C ARG A 195 -8.93 32.42 -3.65
N SER A 196 -9.33 31.73 -4.72
CA SER A 196 -9.27 32.31 -6.08
C SER A 196 -10.49 33.12 -6.53
N ARG A 197 -11.53 33.29 -5.68
CA ARG A 197 -12.68 34.15 -6.00
C ARG A 197 -12.56 35.61 -5.51
N ARG A 198 -11.54 35.96 -4.70
CA ARG A 198 -11.35 37.34 -4.23
C ARG A 198 -10.51 38.24 -5.15
N GLU A 199 -9.72 37.69 -6.07
CA GLU A 199 -8.88 38.51 -6.97
C GLU A 199 -9.56 38.94 -8.29
N LYS A 200 -10.75 38.42 -8.60
CA LYS A 200 -11.50 38.83 -9.81
C LYS A 200 -12.49 39.97 -9.57
N SER A 201 -12.65 40.44 -8.33
CA SER A 201 -13.55 41.55 -7.98
C SER A 201 -12.87 42.93 -7.93
N SER A 202 -11.53 43.01 -7.99
CA SER A 202 -10.79 44.29 -7.89
C SER A 202 -10.28 44.82 -9.25
N ARG A 203 -10.67 44.21 -10.38
CA ARG A 203 -10.29 44.65 -11.73
C ARG A 203 -11.47 45.09 -12.61
N ARG A 204 -12.58 45.51 -11.99
CA ARG A 204 -13.76 46.06 -12.70
C ARG A 204 -14.15 47.46 -12.19
N SER A 205 -13.18 48.23 -11.72
CA SER A 205 -13.38 49.65 -11.38
C SER A 205 -12.10 50.43 -11.64
N THR A 206 -11.83 50.67 -12.92
CA THR A 206 -11.09 51.82 -13.47
C THR A 206 -11.47 51.93 -14.94
#